data_AF-A0A154P4M9-F1
#
_entry.id   AF-A0A154P4M9-F1
#
_cell.length_a   1.000
_cell.length_b   1.000
_cell.length_c   1.000
_cell.angle_alpha   90.00
_cell.angle_beta   90.00
_cell.angle_gamma   90.00
#
_symmetry.space_group_name_H-M   'P 1'
#
loop_
_entity.id
_entity.type
_entity.pdbx_description
1 polymer ?
#
loop_
_entity_poly.entity_id
_entity_poly.type
_entity_poly.pdbx_seq_one_letter_code
_entity_poly.pdbx_strand_id
1 'polypeptide(L)'
;MTNINNIVNPALSDIRAKVDAANAAGKDAEHCYTDAKANLRTASQTGFSELNRCEQNALQSLQPQFNALDTAEATGNKYITELDAVFLNCYSSDIFAMQTCIALKLGNINQSIRAYESTINSMKNDVQNAANRAVLAANSCNMDVVSTVRSSGTDVRITANRCTSN
;
A
#
# COMPACT_ATOMS: atom_id res chain seq x y z
N MET A 1 4.18 3.66 12.65
CA MET A 1 4.19 4.79 11.68
C MET A 1 4.21 6.09 12.45
N THR A 2 5.17 6.96 12.17
CA THR A 2 5.27 8.27 12.84
C THR A 2 4.16 9.18 12.30
N ASN A 3 3.27 9.61 13.18
CA ASN A 3 2.21 10.54 12.81
C ASN A 3 2.83 11.92 12.55
N ILE A 4 2.54 12.54 11.40
CA ILE A 4 2.96 13.91 11.04
C ILE A 4 2.60 14.92 12.13
N ASN A 5 1.48 14.71 12.83
CA ASN A 5 1.06 15.55 13.95
C ASN A 5 2.07 15.54 15.11
N ASN A 6 2.82 14.45 15.30
CA ASN A 6 3.86 14.37 16.33
C ASN A 6 5.10 15.20 15.99
N ILE A 7 5.20 15.71 14.76
CA ILE A 7 6.25 16.65 14.34
C ILE A 7 5.72 18.08 14.39
N VAL A 8 4.53 18.29 13.84
CA VAL A 8 3.96 19.63 13.64
C VAL A 8 3.46 20.25 14.95
N ASN A 9 2.81 19.48 15.82
CA ASN A 9 2.24 20.01 17.06
C ASN A 9 3.31 20.51 18.04
N PRO A 10 4.40 19.76 18.31
CA PRO A 10 5.48 20.28 19.15
C PRO A 10 6.14 21.52 18.55
N ALA A 11 6.38 21.53 17.23
CA ALA A 11 6.96 22.69 16.56
C ALA A 11 6.08 23.94 16.73
N LEU A 12 4.76 23.80 16.59
CA LEU A 12 3.81 24.90 16.78
C LEU A 12 3.78 25.38 18.25
N SER A 13 3.81 24.44 19.20
CA SER A 13 3.85 24.75 20.64
C SER A 13 5.11 25.54 21.02
N ASP A 14 6.27 25.13 20.51
CA ASP A 14 7.55 25.83 20.74
C ASP A 14 7.52 27.26 20.19
N ILE A 15 6.95 27.44 19.00
CA ILE A 15 6.83 28.76 18.37
C ILE A 15 5.87 29.65 19.16
N ARG A 16 4.75 29.10 19.65
CA ARG A 16 3.80 29.83 20.49
C ARG A 16 4.48 30.37 21.76
N ALA A 17 5.23 29.52 22.45
CA ALA A 17 5.95 29.92 23.66
C ALA A 17 6.93 31.09 23.42
N LYS A 18 7.58 31.12 22.26
CA LYS A 18 8.51 32.21 21.89
C LYS A 18 7.80 33.50 21.51
N VAL A 19 6.67 33.39 20.81
CA VAL A 19 5.82 34.54 20.49
C VAL A 19 5.26 35.16 21.77
N ASP A 20 4.78 34.33 22.71
CA ASP A 20 4.30 34.79 24.01
C ASP A 20 5.40 35.52 24.80
N ALA A 21 6.64 35.01 24.78
CA ALA A 21 7.79 35.67 25.41
C ALA A 21 8.15 37.02 24.75
N ALA A 22 8.10 37.10 23.41
CA ALA A 22 8.34 38.35 22.69
C ALA A 22 7.24 39.40 22.96
N ASN A 23 5.98 38.96 23.00
CA ASN A 23 4.83 39.79 23.38
C ASN A 23 4.96 40.33 24.81
N ALA A 24 5.40 39.49 25.76
CA ALA A 24 5.67 39.93 27.13
C ALA A 24 6.82 40.95 27.22
N ALA A 25 7.75 40.93 26.28
CA ALA A 25 8.81 41.93 26.14
C ALA A 25 8.37 43.21 25.39
N GLY A 26 7.09 43.33 25.04
CA GLY A 26 6.52 44.51 24.38
C GLY A 26 6.65 44.53 22.85
N LYS A 27 7.06 43.41 22.23
CA LYS A 27 7.09 43.26 20.76
C LYS A 27 5.75 42.72 20.26
N ASP A 28 5.28 43.15 19.09
CA ASP A 28 4.12 42.51 18.45
C ASP A 28 4.58 41.36 17.53
N ALA A 29 4.53 40.13 18.05
CA ALA A 29 5.03 38.93 17.37
C ALA A 29 3.93 37.94 16.93
N GLU A 30 2.64 38.29 17.01
CA GLU A 30 1.55 37.36 16.67
C GLU A 30 1.52 36.98 15.18
N HIS A 31 1.99 37.88 14.32
CA HIS A 31 2.16 37.61 12.89
C HIS A 31 3.15 36.44 12.65
N CYS A 32 4.24 36.37 13.42
CA CYS A 32 5.21 35.26 13.35
C CYS A 32 4.55 33.90 13.65
N TYR A 33 3.64 33.87 14.62
CA TYR A 33 2.88 32.66 14.94
C TYR A 33 1.93 32.27 13.81
N THR A 34 1.22 33.25 13.24
CA THR A 34 0.25 33.03 12.16
C THR A 34 0.93 32.47 10.92
N ASP A 35 2.05 33.05 10.50
CA ASP A 35 2.83 32.59 9.36
C ASP A 35 3.42 31.19 9.60
N ALA A 36 3.98 30.96 10.78
CA ALA A 36 4.50 29.65 11.16
C ALA A 36 3.41 28.57 11.14
N LYS A 37 2.22 28.88 11.68
CA LYS A 37 1.07 27.99 11.68
C LYS A 37 0.62 27.65 10.25
N ALA A 38 0.57 28.64 9.36
CA ALA A 38 0.23 28.44 7.96
C ALA A 38 1.25 27.52 7.27
N ASN A 39 2.54 27.77 7.45
CA ASN A 39 3.61 26.98 6.84
C ASN A 39 3.64 25.53 7.36
N LEU A 40 3.49 25.34 8.67
CA LEU A 40 3.38 24.01 9.28
C LEU A 40 2.14 23.26 8.79
N ARG A 41 1.02 23.95 8.62
CA ARG A 41 -0.19 23.36 8.05
C ARG A 41 0.05 22.90 6.62
N THR A 42 0.64 23.72 5.77
CA THR A 42 1.01 23.35 4.39
C THR A 42 1.92 22.12 4.38
N ALA A 43 3.00 22.14 5.17
CA ALA A 43 3.91 21.00 5.29
C ALA A 43 3.19 19.72 5.73
N SER A 44 2.26 19.82 6.69
CA SER A 44 1.46 18.68 7.15
C SER A 44 0.55 18.12 6.06
N GLN A 45 -0.14 18.99 5.31
CA GLN A 45 -1.07 18.59 4.25
C GLN A 45 -0.33 17.91 3.11
N THR A 46 0.80 18.48 2.67
CA THR A 46 1.68 17.86 1.68
C THR A 46 2.17 16.51 2.18
N GLY A 47 2.67 16.43 3.42
CA GLY A 47 3.12 15.17 4.00
C GLY A 47 2.03 14.10 4.03
N PHE A 48 0.80 14.43 4.45
CA PHE A 48 -0.31 13.46 4.45
C PHE A 48 -0.68 13.00 3.04
N SER A 49 -0.71 13.93 2.08
CA SER A 49 -0.95 13.59 0.66
C SER A 49 0.12 12.64 0.13
N GLU A 50 1.39 12.87 0.48
CA GLU A 50 2.50 12.03 0.06
C GLU A 50 2.49 10.66 0.73
N LEU A 51 2.14 10.56 2.03
CA LEU A 51 1.93 9.27 2.69
C LEU A 51 0.81 8.46 2.03
N ASN A 52 -0.31 9.10 1.68
CA ASN A 52 -1.38 8.43 0.93
C ASN A 52 -0.89 7.94 -0.45
N ARG A 53 -0.04 8.74 -1.12
CA ARG A 53 0.57 8.33 -2.39
C ARG A 53 1.53 7.16 -2.22
N CYS A 54 2.32 7.11 -1.14
CA CYS A 54 3.16 5.97 -0.81
C CYS A 54 2.34 4.68 -0.68
N GLU A 55 1.21 4.73 0.03
CA GLU A 55 0.30 3.60 0.20
C GLU A 55 -0.32 3.17 -1.14
N GLN A 56 -0.85 4.11 -1.91
CA GLN A 56 -1.46 3.83 -3.22
C GLN A 56 -0.46 3.18 -4.18
N ASN A 57 0.77 3.71 -4.24
CA ASN A 57 1.81 3.14 -5.10
C ASN A 57 2.19 1.72 -4.68
N ALA A 58 2.26 1.46 -3.37
CA ALA A 58 2.54 0.12 -2.86
C ALA A 58 1.41 -0.86 -3.22
N LEU A 59 0.15 -0.46 -3.04
CA LEU A 59 -1.00 -1.29 -3.43
C LEU A 59 -1.05 -1.52 -4.94
N GLN A 60 -0.83 -0.48 -5.74
CA GLN A 60 -0.82 -0.58 -7.19
C GLN A 60 0.31 -1.51 -7.69
N SER A 61 1.45 -1.53 -7.01
CA SER A 61 2.54 -2.46 -7.34
C SER A 61 2.18 -3.93 -7.15
N LEU A 62 1.15 -4.24 -6.36
CA LEU A 62 0.63 -5.59 -6.13
C LEU A 62 -0.51 -5.98 -7.09
N GLN A 63 -1.00 -5.05 -7.91
CA GLN A 63 -2.10 -5.33 -8.85
C GLN A 63 -1.80 -6.50 -9.81
N PRO A 64 -0.58 -6.66 -10.36
CA PRO A 64 -0.27 -7.82 -11.21
C PRO A 64 -0.43 -9.14 -10.47
N GLN A 65 -0.11 -9.19 -9.17
CA GLN A 65 -0.26 -10.38 -8.33
C GLN A 65 -1.73 -10.68 -8.06
N PHE A 66 -2.57 -9.67 -7.81
CA PHE A 66 -4.01 -9.87 -7.67
C PHE A 66 -4.62 -10.44 -8.96
N ASN A 67 -4.30 -9.85 -10.11
CA ASN A 67 -4.78 -10.35 -11.40
C ASN A 67 -4.33 -11.81 -11.66
N ALA A 68 -3.11 -12.17 -11.24
CA ALA A 68 -2.60 -13.53 -11.35
C ALA A 68 -3.37 -14.50 -10.45
N LEU A 69 -3.70 -14.10 -9.22
CA LEU A 69 -4.52 -14.88 -8.30
C LEU A 69 -5.95 -15.08 -8.84
N ASP A 70 -6.59 -14.03 -9.36
CA ASP A 70 -7.92 -14.11 -9.96
C ASP A 70 -7.95 -15.08 -11.15
N THR A 71 -6.92 -14.99 -12.01
CA THR A 71 -6.75 -15.92 -13.14
C THR A 71 -6.58 -17.36 -12.67
N ALA A 72 -5.83 -17.55 -11.59
CA ALA A 72 -5.60 -18.84 -11.02
C ALA A 72 -6.89 -19.43 -10.41
N GLU A 73 -7.67 -18.63 -9.69
CA GLU A 73 -8.97 -19.03 -9.16
C GLU A 73 -9.94 -19.43 -10.28
N ALA A 74 -10.06 -18.60 -11.32
CA ALA A 74 -10.89 -18.89 -12.48
C ALA A 74 -10.50 -20.22 -13.16
N THR A 75 -9.19 -20.49 -13.24
CA THR A 75 -8.68 -21.74 -13.80
C THR A 75 -9.02 -22.94 -12.91
N GLY A 76 -8.90 -22.79 -11.58
CA GLY A 76 -9.32 -23.83 -10.63
C GLY A 76 -10.82 -24.16 -10.74
N ASN A 77 -11.67 -23.13 -10.79
CA ASN A 77 -13.12 -23.27 -10.96
C ASN A 77 -13.49 -23.95 -12.29
N LYS A 78 -12.73 -23.67 -13.35
CA LYS A 78 -12.89 -24.37 -14.63
C LYS A 78 -12.65 -25.88 -14.48
N TYR A 79 -11.59 -26.30 -13.78
CA TYR A 79 -11.33 -27.73 -13.58
C TYR A 79 -12.40 -28.41 -12.74
N ILE A 80 -12.93 -27.75 -11.71
CA ILE A 80 -14.07 -28.26 -10.94
C ILE A 80 -15.26 -28.51 -11.86
N THR A 81 -15.60 -27.53 -12.70
CA THR A 81 -16.70 -27.63 -13.67
C THR A 81 -16.46 -28.75 -14.69
N GLU A 82 -15.23 -28.89 -15.19
CA GLU A 82 -14.88 -29.96 -16.12
C GLU A 82 -15.00 -31.35 -15.49
N LEU A 83 -14.60 -31.50 -14.23
CA LEU A 83 -14.75 -32.74 -13.45
C LEU A 83 -16.22 -33.11 -13.25
N ASP A 84 -17.05 -32.17 -12.84
CA ASP A 84 -18.49 -32.39 -12.63
C ASP A 84 -19.21 -32.79 -13.93
N ALA A 85 -18.76 -32.24 -15.06
CA ALA A 85 -19.33 -32.53 -16.36
C ALA A 85 -18.84 -33.84 -17.01
N VAL A 86 -17.87 -34.56 -16.42
CA VAL A 86 -17.27 -35.76 -17.05
C VAL A 86 -18.33 -36.82 -17.35
N PHE A 87 -19.15 -37.20 -16.37
CA PHE A 87 -20.13 -38.26 -16.53
C PHE A 87 -21.21 -37.90 -17.56
N LEU A 88 -21.70 -36.65 -17.52
CA LEU A 88 -22.68 -36.14 -18.48
C LEU A 88 -22.11 -36.15 -19.89
N ASN A 89 -20.90 -35.63 -20.08
CA ASN A 89 -20.24 -35.50 -21.38
C ASN A 89 -19.80 -36.84 -21.98
N CYS A 90 -19.71 -37.89 -21.17
CA CYS A 90 -19.31 -39.22 -21.61
C CYS A 90 -20.47 -40.21 -21.71
N TYR A 91 -21.72 -39.76 -21.47
CA TYR A 91 -22.88 -40.63 -21.54
C TYR A 91 -22.98 -41.30 -22.90
N SER A 92 -23.11 -42.63 -22.88
CA SER A 92 -23.29 -43.47 -24.06
C SER A 92 -24.14 -44.67 -23.68
N SER A 93 -24.91 -45.19 -24.63
CA SER A 93 -25.59 -46.48 -24.47
C SER A 93 -24.61 -47.66 -24.49
N ASP A 94 -23.39 -47.46 -25.01
CA ASP A 94 -22.29 -48.43 -24.93
C ASP A 94 -21.43 -48.17 -23.69
N ILE A 95 -21.44 -49.14 -22.77
CA ILE A 95 -20.71 -49.07 -21.51
C ILE A 95 -19.19 -48.99 -21.70
N PHE A 96 -18.63 -49.66 -22.72
CA PHE A 96 -17.20 -49.61 -22.99
C PHE A 96 -16.81 -48.25 -23.57
N ALA A 97 -17.66 -47.67 -24.42
CA ALA A 97 -17.45 -46.32 -24.95
C ALA A 97 -17.51 -45.27 -23.81
N MET A 98 -18.48 -45.39 -22.89
CA MET A 98 -18.60 -44.51 -21.74
C MET A 98 -17.37 -44.61 -20.81
N GLN A 99 -16.96 -45.83 -20.44
CA GLN A 99 -15.78 -46.05 -19.59
C GLN A 99 -14.51 -45.47 -20.21
N THR A 100 -14.30 -45.71 -21.51
CA THR A 100 -13.14 -45.19 -22.25
C THR A 100 -13.14 -43.66 -22.27
N CYS A 101 -14.29 -43.03 -22.53
CA CYS A 101 -14.42 -41.58 -22.51
C CYS A 101 -14.09 -40.99 -21.13
N ILE A 102 -14.65 -41.57 -20.05
CA ILE A 102 -14.41 -41.12 -18.68
C ILE A 102 -12.92 -41.20 -18.35
N ALA A 103 -12.28 -42.34 -18.63
CA ALA A 103 -10.86 -42.54 -18.35
C ALA A 103 -9.98 -41.52 -19.09
N LEU A 104 -10.27 -41.25 -20.37
CA LEU A 104 -9.53 -40.25 -21.16
C LEU A 104 -9.72 -38.83 -20.62
N LYS A 105 -10.97 -38.43 -20.31
CA LYS A 105 -11.24 -37.09 -19.77
C LYS A 105 -10.59 -36.88 -18.41
N LEU A 106 -10.72 -37.85 -17.49
CA LEU A 106 -10.08 -37.78 -16.17
C LEU A 106 -8.56 -37.74 -16.29
N GLY A 107 -7.97 -38.52 -17.20
CA GLY A 107 -6.54 -38.50 -17.46
C GLY A 107 -6.05 -37.11 -17.90
N ASN A 108 -6.75 -36.50 -18.85
CA ASN A 108 -6.43 -35.16 -19.36
C ASN A 108 -6.58 -34.09 -18.26
N ILE A 109 -7.71 -34.09 -17.54
CA ILE A 109 -7.96 -33.11 -16.46
C ILE A 109 -6.89 -33.26 -15.35
N ASN A 110 -6.55 -34.49 -14.96
CA ASN A 110 -5.52 -34.74 -13.95
C ASN A 110 -4.14 -34.20 -14.38
N GLN A 111 -3.78 -34.32 -15.67
CA GLN A 111 -2.54 -33.73 -16.19
C GLN A 111 -2.58 -32.20 -16.11
N SER A 112 -3.71 -31.57 -16.46
CA SER A 112 -3.90 -30.12 -16.36
C SER A 112 -3.86 -29.62 -14.92
N ILE A 113 -4.45 -30.36 -13.97
CA ILE A 113 -4.41 -30.04 -12.54
C ILE A 113 -2.96 -30.08 -12.02
N ARG A 114 -2.16 -31.09 -12.38
CA ARG A 114 -0.74 -31.15 -11.97
C ARG A 114 0.08 -29.97 -12.48
N ALA A 115 -0.15 -29.56 -13.74
CA ALA A 115 0.49 -28.38 -14.29
C ALA A 115 0.07 -27.11 -13.52
N TYR A 116 -1.22 -26.99 -13.22
CA TYR A 116 -1.78 -25.91 -12.44
C TYR A 116 -1.23 -25.84 -11.01
N GLU A 117 -1.10 -26.97 -10.30
CA GLU A 117 -0.47 -27.06 -8.98
C GLU A 117 0.96 -26.51 -9.01
N SER A 118 1.74 -26.85 -10.04
CA SER A 118 3.09 -26.31 -10.23
C SER A 118 3.07 -24.79 -10.40
N THR A 119 2.16 -24.25 -11.21
CA THR A 119 1.97 -22.81 -11.39
C THR A 119 1.61 -22.11 -10.08
N ILE A 120 0.66 -22.64 -9.31
CA ILE A 120 0.26 -22.09 -8.02
C ILE A 120 1.43 -22.06 -7.03
N ASN A 121 2.22 -23.13 -6.98
CA ASN A 121 3.38 -23.21 -6.09
C ASN A 121 4.44 -22.16 -6.43
N SER A 122 4.69 -21.91 -7.72
CA SER A 122 5.57 -20.81 -8.14
C SER A 122 4.99 -19.45 -7.76
N MET A 123 3.70 -19.25 -8.06
CA MET A 123 2.99 -17.99 -7.81
C MET A 123 3.02 -17.60 -6.34
N LYS A 124 2.92 -18.56 -5.42
CA LYS A 124 3.00 -18.30 -3.98
C LYS A 124 4.29 -17.56 -3.60
N ASN A 125 5.43 -17.99 -4.12
CA ASN A 125 6.72 -17.35 -3.85
C ASN A 125 6.78 -15.96 -4.48
N ASP A 126 6.28 -15.81 -5.71
CA ASP A 126 6.26 -14.53 -6.41
C ASP A 126 5.39 -13.49 -5.70
N VAL A 127 4.22 -13.90 -5.23
CA VAL A 127 3.30 -13.06 -4.45
C VAL A 127 3.93 -12.63 -3.13
N GLN A 128 4.55 -13.56 -2.39
CA GLN A 128 5.23 -13.23 -1.14
C GLN A 128 6.39 -12.25 -1.36
N ASN A 129 7.20 -12.46 -2.41
CA ASN A 129 8.29 -11.57 -2.77
C ASN A 129 7.80 -10.19 -3.20
N ALA A 130 6.71 -10.12 -3.96
CA ALA A 130 6.08 -8.86 -4.34
C ALA A 130 5.54 -8.12 -3.10
N ALA A 131 4.84 -8.80 -2.20
CA ALA A 131 4.33 -8.23 -0.96
C ALA A 131 5.46 -7.66 -0.09
N ASN A 132 6.55 -8.41 0.10
CA ASN A 132 7.72 -7.93 0.85
C ASN A 132 8.34 -6.68 0.23
N ARG A 133 8.48 -6.65 -1.10
CA ARG A 133 8.99 -5.47 -1.82
C ARG A 133 8.05 -4.27 -1.69
N ALA A 134 6.74 -4.46 -1.80
CA ALA A 134 5.75 -3.40 -1.64
C ALA A 134 5.81 -2.80 -0.22
N VAL A 135 5.91 -3.64 0.82
CA VAL A 135 6.06 -3.20 2.21
C VAL A 135 7.35 -2.41 2.41
N LEU A 136 8.48 -2.89 1.88
CA LEU A 136 9.76 -2.19 1.98
C LEU A 136 9.72 -0.83 1.26
N ALA A 137 9.14 -0.78 0.06
CA ALA A 137 8.97 0.46 -0.70
C ALA A 137 8.07 1.46 0.04
N ALA A 138 6.93 0.99 0.59
CA ALA A 138 6.03 1.82 1.39
C ALA A 138 6.74 2.39 2.62
N ASN A 139 7.50 1.56 3.34
CA ASN A 139 8.26 2.00 4.51
C ASN A 139 9.33 3.03 4.16
N SER A 140 10.08 2.81 3.08
CA SER A 140 11.08 3.77 2.60
C SER A 140 10.43 5.11 2.26
N CYS A 141 9.36 5.08 1.46
CA CYS A 141 8.60 6.26 1.07
C CYS A 141 8.05 7.01 2.29
N ASN A 142 7.48 6.29 3.26
CA ASN A 142 6.99 6.88 4.51
C ASN A 142 8.11 7.55 5.32
N MET A 143 9.29 6.93 5.41
CA MET A 143 10.43 7.52 6.11
C MET A 143 10.92 8.80 5.42
N ASP A 144 10.96 8.82 4.10
CA ASP A 144 11.37 9.99 3.33
C ASP A 144 10.39 11.15 3.55
N VAL A 145 9.09 10.89 3.46
CA VAL A 145 8.05 11.91 3.72
C VAL A 145 8.12 12.46 5.13
N VAL A 146 8.27 11.59 6.13
CA VAL A 146 8.43 12.00 7.55
C VAL A 146 9.70 12.83 7.74
N SER A 147 10.78 12.48 7.06
CA SER A 147 12.04 13.24 7.08
C SER A 147 11.86 14.63 6.49
N THR A 148 11.20 14.75 5.34
CA THR A 148 10.88 16.03 4.70
C THR A 148 10.05 16.92 5.62
N VAL A 149 8.98 16.39 6.21
CA VAL A 149 8.13 17.15 7.14
C VAL A 149 8.93 17.61 8.37
N ARG A 150 9.83 16.77 8.89
CA ARG A 150 10.72 17.15 10.01
C ARG A 150 11.67 18.28 9.63
N SER A 151 12.24 18.24 8.43
CA SER A 151 13.07 19.33 7.91
C SER A 151 12.26 20.63 7.82
N SER A 152 11.10 20.60 7.17
CA SER A 152 10.22 21.77 7.07
C SER A 152 9.80 22.31 8.43
N GLY A 153 9.48 21.45 9.39
CA GLY A 153 9.15 21.87 10.75
C GLY A 153 10.33 22.57 11.46
N THR A 154 11.55 22.14 11.20
CA THR A 154 12.77 22.78 11.71
C THR A 154 12.98 24.15 11.07
N ASP A 155 12.82 24.26 9.75
CA ASP A 155 12.96 25.52 9.01
C ASP A 155 11.92 26.56 9.43
N VAL A 156 10.68 26.13 9.66
CA VAL A 156 9.62 27.00 10.17
C VAL A 156 9.94 27.49 11.58
N ARG A 157 10.44 26.62 12.47
CA ARG A 157 10.90 27.04 13.81
C ARG A 157 12.02 28.07 13.72
N ILE A 158 13.01 27.86 12.87
CA ILE A 158 14.13 28.80 12.69
C ILE A 158 13.61 30.16 12.20
N THR A 159 12.73 30.15 11.19
CA THR A 159 12.15 31.37 10.62
C THR A 159 11.32 32.12 11.65
N ALA A 160 10.45 31.42 12.39
CA ALA A 160 9.65 32.02 13.45
C ALA A 160 10.51 32.61 14.58
N ASN A 161 11.58 31.89 14.97
CA ASN A 161 12.52 32.40 15.98
C ASN A 161 13.19 33.71 15.54
N ARG A 162 13.59 33.80 14.27
CA ARG A 162 14.17 35.04 13.72
C ARG A 162 13.14 36.16 13.73
N CYS A 163 11.91 35.87 13.34
CA CYS A 163 10.79 36.81 13.35
C CYS A 163 10.52 37.37 14.75
N THR A 164 10.47 36.52 15.79
CA THR A 164 10.25 36.97 17.19
C THR A 164 11.42 37.74 17.79
N SER A 165 12.63 37.57 17.24
CA SER A 165 13.84 38.22 17.74
C SER A 165 14.10 39.60 17.12
N ASN A 166 13.53 39.87 15.95
CA ASN A 166 13.49 41.21 15.36
C ASN A 166 12.57 42.14 16.14
#